data_AF-A0A9P5AWN7-F1
#
_entry.id   AF-A0A9P5AWN7-F1
#
_cell.length_a   1.000
_cell.length_b   1.000
_cell.length_c   1.000
_cell.angle_alpha   90.00
_cell.angle_beta   90.00
_cell.angle_gamma   90.00
#
_symmetry.space_group_name_H-M   'P 1'
#
loop_
_entity.id
_entity.type
_entity.pdbx_description
1 polymer ?
#
loop_
_entity_poly.entity_id
_entity_poly.type
_entity_poly.pdbx_seq_one_letter_code
_entity_poly.pdbx_strand_id
1 'polypeptide(L)'
;MAQPMPDYQQQFSNESPHDSDKTLERQTTAAHQQAHPHLYAHPSNIHPAFGGALQPGLWKPVEHRKFANPAPLGLCAFALTTFVLSCINMHVRGESSPAIAIPVAFGYGGLVQLCAGMWEMAVGNTFGATALSSYGGFWIAYGLLLTPTWNVLGADGPYEGDTGSVMGFFLTGWWIFTTLLLICTLKSTLAFFSLFFFLDICFLLLACENYAHDLGNHSAQLALQKAAGLFGFLAAFMAWYNALAGLQDSSNSFFQVPVIHFPWSDEGRAHRHHKAEQNLA
;
A
#
# COMPACT_ATOMS: atom_id res chain seq x y z
N MET A 1 12.87 -66.74 37.30
CA MET A 1 12.84 -67.76 36.22
C MET A 1 12.34 -67.10 34.95
N ALA A 2 13.22 -66.97 33.95
CA ALA A 2 12.90 -66.71 32.55
C ALA A 2 14.09 -67.26 31.76
N GLN A 3 13.85 -67.95 30.64
CA GLN A 3 14.91 -68.56 29.82
C GLN A 3 14.99 -67.92 28.42
N PRO A 4 16.13 -68.04 27.71
CA PRO A 4 16.54 -67.08 26.68
C PRO A 4 16.20 -67.48 25.24
N MET A 5 16.41 -66.52 24.33
CA MET A 5 16.37 -66.68 22.87
C MET A 5 17.57 -67.49 22.34
N PRO A 6 17.46 -68.16 21.17
CA PRO A 6 18.59 -68.75 20.47
C PRO A 6 19.16 -67.85 19.35
N ASP A 7 20.49 -67.82 19.25
CA ASP A 7 21.26 -67.24 18.14
C ASP A 7 21.17 -68.09 16.85
N TYR A 8 21.50 -67.48 15.70
CA TYR A 8 22.35 -68.14 14.70
C TYR A 8 23.11 -67.12 13.84
N GLN A 9 24.41 -67.38 13.61
CA GLN A 9 25.32 -66.53 12.83
C GLN A 9 26.12 -67.39 11.81
N GLN A 10 26.53 -66.75 10.70
CA GLN A 10 27.52 -67.24 9.70
C GLN A 10 27.00 -68.38 8.76
N GLN A 11 27.50 -68.62 7.53
CA GLN A 11 28.91 -68.60 7.11
C GLN A 11 29.19 -68.55 5.57
N PHE A 12 30.14 -67.69 5.16
CA PHE A 12 31.10 -67.60 4.00
C PHE A 12 30.85 -67.99 2.49
N SER A 13 31.10 -66.97 1.63
CA SER A 13 32.05 -66.86 0.45
C SER A 13 31.95 -67.64 -0.89
N ASN A 14 32.00 -66.88 -2.01
CA ASN A 14 32.88 -67.09 -3.20
C ASN A 14 32.82 -65.89 -4.21
N GLU A 15 33.84 -65.67 -5.04
CA GLU A 15 33.96 -64.54 -6.02
C GLU A 15 33.63 -64.94 -7.50
N SER A 16 33.88 -64.22 -8.62
CA SER A 16 34.53 -62.93 -9.05
C SER A 16 34.11 -62.65 -10.53
N PRO A 17 34.75 -61.83 -11.41
CA PRO A 17 35.44 -60.52 -11.33
C PRO A 17 34.92 -59.45 -12.37
N HIS A 18 35.51 -58.23 -12.38
CA HIS A 18 35.59 -57.17 -13.43
C HIS A 18 34.98 -55.79 -13.09
N ASP A 19 35.82 -54.80 -12.77
CA ASP A 19 35.85 -53.46 -13.42
C ASP A 19 37.17 -52.73 -13.03
N SER A 20 38.04 -52.43 -14.00
CA SER A 20 39.40 -51.92 -13.71
C SER A 20 40.07 -51.21 -14.90
N ASP A 21 39.64 -49.99 -15.27
CA ASP A 21 40.28 -49.30 -16.41
C ASP A 21 40.21 -47.74 -16.47
N LYS A 22 40.18 -47.01 -15.33
CA LYS A 22 40.10 -45.52 -15.36
C LYS A 22 41.03 -44.73 -14.42
N THR A 23 42.05 -45.37 -13.85
CA THR A 23 43.00 -44.73 -12.90
C THR A 23 44.31 -44.23 -13.51
N LEU A 24 44.52 -44.33 -14.84
CA LEU A 24 45.83 -44.12 -15.48
C LEU A 24 46.03 -42.81 -16.27
N GLU A 25 45.00 -41.99 -16.52
CA GLU A 25 45.17 -40.68 -17.21
C GLU A 25 45.63 -39.54 -16.28
N ARG A 26 45.95 -39.84 -15.01
CA ARG A 26 46.51 -38.89 -14.06
C ARG A 26 48.02 -39.12 -13.99
N GLN A 27 48.82 -38.11 -14.37
CA GLN A 27 50.31 -38.04 -14.33
C GLN A 27 51.10 -38.27 -15.65
N THR A 28 50.86 -37.52 -16.73
CA THR A 28 51.94 -37.22 -17.73
C THR A 28 51.56 -36.07 -18.67
N THR A 29 51.86 -34.82 -18.29
CA THR A 29 52.31 -33.69 -19.17
C THR A 29 52.45 -32.38 -18.38
N ALA A 30 53.24 -32.44 -17.31
CA ALA A 30 53.73 -31.23 -16.64
C ALA A 30 55.16 -30.92 -17.15
N ALA A 31 55.29 -30.41 -18.38
CA ALA A 31 56.54 -29.84 -18.91
C ALA A 31 56.29 -29.04 -20.20
N HIS A 32 56.87 -27.83 -20.31
CA HIS A 32 56.80 -26.89 -21.46
C HIS A 32 55.38 -26.31 -21.74
N GLN A 33 55.14 -25.04 -22.08
CA GLN A 33 55.93 -23.81 -22.29
C GLN A 33 54.94 -22.62 -22.08
N GLN A 34 55.29 -21.36 -21.77
CA GLN A 34 56.58 -20.64 -21.65
C GLN A 34 56.44 -19.51 -20.59
N ALA A 35 57.40 -18.58 -20.48
CA ALA A 35 57.39 -17.45 -19.52
C ALA A 35 57.06 -16.09 -20.18
N HIS A 36 56.46 -15.16 -19.42
CA HIS A 36 56.74 -13.70 -19.42
C HIS A 36 56.12 -13.03 -18.15
N PRO A 37 56.62 -11.86 -17.68
CA PRO A 37 56.60 -11.56 -16.24
C PRO A 37 55.82 -10.29 -15.86
N HIS A 38 54.73 -10.42 -15.08
CA HIS A 38 54.09 -9.27 -14.43
C HIS A 38 53.67 -9.55 -12.97
N LEU A 39 54.29 -8.77 -12.07
CA LEU A 39 53.88 -8.38 -10.71
C LEU A 39 53.23 -9.42 -9.78
N TYR A 40 54.01 -9.82 -8.78
CA TYR A 40 53.51 -10.44 -7.55
C TYR A 40 52.54 -9.51 -6.81
N ALA A 41 51.30 -9.97 -6.63
CA ALA A 41 50.42 -9.55 -5.55
C ALA A 41 49.96 -10.81 -4.80
N HIS A 42 50.25 -10.89 -3.49
CA HIS A 42 49.84 -12.03 -2.66
C HIS A 42 48.30 -12.10 -2.58
N PRO A 43 47.65 -13.22 -2.93
CA PRO A 43 46.19 -13.33 -2.90
C PRO A 43 45.55 -13.22 -1.50
N SER A 44 46.34 -13.30 -0.43
CA SER A 44 45.84 -13.45 0.94
C SER A 44 45.31 -12.17 1.60
N ASN A 45 45.60 -10.98 1.05
CA ASN A 45 45.22 -9.69 1.64
C ASN A 45 44.23 -8.88 0.79
N ILE A 46 43.68 -9.45 -0.29
CA ILE A 46 42.59 -8.84 -1.03
C ILE A 46 41.27 -9.23 -0.35
N HIS A 47 40.84 -8.47 0.65
CA HIS A 47 39.46 -8.59 1.12
C HIS A 47 38.53 -8.30 -0.06
N PRO A 48 37.58 -9.19 -0.40
CA PRO A 48 36.62 -8.92 -1.45
C PRO A 48 35.82 -7.66 -1.09
N ALA A 49 35.48 -6.84 -2.10
CA ALA A 49 34.68 -5.65 -1.88
C ALA A 49 33.33 -6.03 -1.25
N PHE A 50 33.18 -5.76 0.04
CA PHE A 50 32.00 -6.13 0.81
C PHE A 50 30.85 -5.16 0.50
N GLY A 51 30.07 -5.47 -0.53
CA GLY A 51 28.86 -4.71 -0.91
C GLY A 51 27.68 -4.86 0.07
N GLY A 52 27.88 -5.46 1.24
CA GLY A 52 26.81 -5.78 2.18
C GLY A 52 25.74 -6.69 1.56
N ALA A 53 24.48 -6.50 1.98
CA ALA A 53 23.34 -7.30 1.51
C ALA A 53 22.89 -7.01 0.06
N LEU A 54 23.70 -6.34 -0.77
CA LEU A 54 23.43 -6.09 -2.20
C LEU A 54 23.92 -7.24 -3.11
N GLN A 55 24.12 -8.44 -2.56
CA GLN A 55 24.64 -9.61 -3.27
C GLN A 55 23.47 -10.56 -3.63
N PRO A 56 22.89 -10.50 -4.86
CA PRO A 56 21.55 -11.03 -5.11
C PRO A 56 21.43 -12.55 -4.96
N GLY A 57 22.53 -13.28 -5.18
CA GLY A 57 22.57 -14.74 -5.08
C GLY A 57 22.69 -15.31 -3.66
N LEU A 58 22.85 -14.48 -2.63
CA LEU A 58 22.93 -14.91 -1.22
C LEU A 58 21.71 -14.50 -0.39
N TRP A 59 20.70 -13.87 -1.00
CA TRP A 59 19.47 -13.51 -0.32
C TRP A 59 18.65 -14.77 0.01
N LYS A 60 18.68 -15.18 1.28
CA LYS A 60 17.66 -16.08 1.84
C LYS A 60 16.44 -15.23 2.22
N PRO A 61 15.24 -15.52 1.69
CA PRO A 61 14.01 -14.91 2.17
C PRO A 61 13.88 -15.10 3.68
N VAL A 62 13.49 -14.04 4.40
CA VAL A 62 13.28 -14.11 5.85
C VAL A 62 11.86 -14.64 6.09
N GLU A 63 11.69 -15.97 6.05
CA GLU A 63 10.38 -16.64 5.93
C GLU A 63 9.37 -16.36 7.06
N HIS A 64 9.79 -15.73 8.16
CA HIS A 64 8.99 -15.57 9.37
C HIS A 64 8.93 -14.12 9.93
N ARG A 65 9.07 -13.09 9.08
CA ARG A 65 8.73 -11.71 9.51
C ARG A 65 7.23 -11.42 9.31
N LYS A 66 6.53 -11.17 10.41
CA LYS A 66 5.21 -10.52 10.39
C LYS A 66 5.42 -9.01 10.21
N PHE A 67 4.96 -8.46 9.09
CA PHE A 67 4.94 -7.02 8.86
C PHE A 67 3.87 -6.32 9.73
N ALA A 68 4.07 -5.05 10.02
CA ALA A 68 3.05 -4.21 10.62
C ALA A 68 1.91 -3.91 9.62
N ASN A 69 0.72 -3.61 10.13
CA ASN A 69 -0.41 -3.16 9.30
C ASN A 69 -0.13 -1.72 8.79
N PRO A 70 0.02 -1.47 7.48
CA PRO A 70 0.27 -0.13 6.95
C PRO A 70 -1.00 0.73 6.86
N ALA A 71 -2.19 0.12 6.83
CA ALA A 71 -3.45 0.82 6.54
C ALA A 71 -3.73 2.02 7.45
N PRO A 72 -3.52 1.96 8.79
CA PRO A 72 -3.75 3.10 9.66
C PRO A 72 -2.91 4.33 9.31
N LEU A 73 -1.66 4.12 8.86
CA LEU A 73 -0.78 5.22 8.45
C LEU A 73 -1.31 5.92 7.21
N GLY A 74 -1.70 5.14 6.18
CA GLY A 74 -2.26 5.69 4.96
C GLY A 74 -3.64 6.33 5.15
N LEU A 75 -4.48 5.76 6.01
CA LEU A 75 -5.78 6.32 6.36
C LEU A 75 -5.66 7.63 7.16
N CYS A 76 -4.70 7.75 8.09
CA CYS A 76 -4.40 9.01 8.76
C CYS A 76 -3.82 10.06 7.80
N ALA A 77 -2.96 9.64 6.85
CA ALA A 77 -2.40 10.50 5.81
C ALA A 77 -3.48 11.10 4.89
N PHE A 78 -4.41 10.26 4.44
CA PHE A 78 -5.61 10.69 3.75
C PHE A 78 -6.45 11.63 4.61
N ALA A 79 -6.82 11.21 5.81
CA ALA A 79 -7.79 11.92 6.66
C ALA A 79 -7.36 13.34 6.99
N LEU A 80 -6.10 13.55 7.41
CA LEU A 80 -5.60 14.89 7.74
C LEU A 80 -5.61 15.81 6.51
N THR A 81 -5.19 15.30 5.36
CA THR A 81 -5.08 16.08 4.12
C THR A 81 -6.47 16.45 3.58
N THR A 82 -7.39 15.49 3.56
CA THR A 82 -8.81 15.69 3.23
C THR A 82 -9.47 16.68 4.20
N PHE A 83 -9.22 16.56 5.51
CA PHE A 83 -9.76 17.49 6.52
C PHE A 83 -9.29 18.93 6.29
N VAL A 84 -7.99 19.15 6.03
CA VAL A 84 -7.45 20.48 5.75
C VAL A 84 -8.07 21.09 4.49
N LEU A 85 -8.17 20.34 3.40
CA LEU A 85 -8.83 20.82 2.18
C LEU A 85 -10.33 21.07 2.40
N SER A 86 -10.99 20.25 3.21
CA SER A 86 -12.41 20.41 3.55
C SER A 86 -12.69 21.69 4.34
N CYS A 87 -11.78 22.11 5.22
CA CYS A 87 -11.84 23.42 5.88
C CYS A 87 -11.84 24.57 4.86
N ILE A 88 -10.98 24.49 3.83
CA ILE A 88 -10.89 25.50 2.76
C ILE A 88 -12.17 25.50 1.91
N ASN A 89 -12.61 24.33 1.45
CA ASN A 89 -13.82 24.19 0.64
C ASN A 89 -15.11 24.65 1.37
N MET A 90 -15.16 24.51 2.69
CA MET A 90 -16.25 25.04 3.53
C MET A 90 -16.10 26.53 3.89
N HIS A 91 -15.00 27.18 3.50
CA HIS A 91 -14.64 28.55 3.88
C HIS A 91 -14.59 28.74 5.41
N VAL A 92 -14.06 27.74 6.14
CA VAL A 92 -14.02 27.74 7.61
C VAL A 92 -13.20 28.93 8.11
N ARG A 93 -13.79 29.72 9.03
CA ARG A 93 -13.26 31.01 9.52
C ARG A 93 -13.03 32.07 8.43
N GLY A 94 -13.64 31.91 7.25
CA GLY A 94 -13.50 32.83 6.12
C GLY A 94 -12.26 32.60 5.26
N GLU A 95 -11.48 31.55 5.51
CA GLU A 95 -10.32 31.19 4.69
C GLU A 95 -10.74 30.31 3.51
N SER A 96 -10.36 30.70 2.30
CA SER A 96 -10.70 30.00 1.05
C SER A 96 -9.49 29.74 0.14
N SER A 97 -8.28 30.09 0.58
CA SER A 97 -7.06 29.83 -0.18
C SER A 97 -6.60 28.36 0.00
N PRO A 98 -6.48 27.58 -1.09
CA PRO A 98 -6.01 26.19 -1.02
C PRO A 98 -4.49 26.08 -0.79
N ALA A 99 -3.75 27.19 -0.64
CA ALA A 99 -2.30 27.18 -0.49
C ALA A 99 -1.79 26.32 0.70
N ILE A 100 -2.56 26.25 1.80
CA ILE A 100 -2.22 25.40 2.95
C ILE A 100 -2.35 23.89 2.66
N ALA A 101 -3.09 23.50 1.61
CA ALA A 101 -3.20 22.11 1.19
C ALA A 101 -1.91 21.62 0.51
N ILE A 102 -1.12 22.49 -0.13
CA ILE A 102 0.11 22.12 -0.86
C ILE A 102 1.10 21.33 0.02
N PRO A 103 1.55 21.81 1.19
CA PRO A 103 2.54 21.07 2.01
C PRO A 103 2.01 19.75 2.56
N VAL A 104 0.72 19.66 2.92
CA VAL A 104 0.13 18.40 3.41
C VAL A 104 -0.13 17.40 2.28
N ALA A 105 -0.49 17.89 1.09
CA ALA A 105 -0.68 17.10 -0.11
C ALA A 105 0.64 16.48 -0.61
N PHE A 106 1.77 17.19 -0.57
CA PHE A 106 3.06 16.56 -0.86
C PHE A 106 3.57 15.70 0.31
N GLY A 107 3.60 16.25 1.52
CA GLY A 107 4.30 15.64 2.64
C GLY A 107 3.61 14.43 3.25
N TYR A 108 2.29 14.45 3.38
CA TYR A 108 1.54 13.43 4.14
C TYR A 108 0.55 12.67 3.26
N GLY A 109 -0.51 13.32 2.78
CA GLY A 109 -1.49 12.71 1.87
C GLY A 109 -0.88 12.17 0.60
N GLY A 110 0.22 12.75 0.13
CA GLY A 110 1.00 12.26 -1.02
C GLY A 110 2.02 11.21 -0.63
N LEU A 111 3.20 11.66 -0.19
CA LEU A 111 4.37 10.80 0.03
C LEU A 111 4.12 9.70 1.06
N VAL A 112 3.64 10.03 2.27
CA VAL A 112 3.45 9.03 3.33
C VAL A 112 2.32 8.06 2.99
N GLN A 113 1.23 8.54 2.38
CA GLN A 113 0.14 7.67 1.94
C GLN A 113 0.59 6.71 0.83
N LEU A 114 1.38 7.20 -0.14
CA LEU A 114 1.97 6.38 -1.19
C LEU A 114 2.91 5.32 -0.59
N CYS A 115 3.78 5.69 0.36
CA CYS A 115 4.62 4.74 1.08
C CYS A 115 3.81 3.67 1.83
N ALA A 116 2.70 4.04 2.48
CA ALA A 116 1.80 3.07 3.11
C ALA A 116 1.21 2.09 2.07
N GLY A 117 0.78 2.59 0.91
CA GLY A 117 0.30 1.76 -0.20
C GLY A 117 1.37 0.82 -0.79
N MET A 118 2.63 1.23 -0.85
CA MET A 118 3.74 0.34 -1.22
C MET A 118 3.92 -0.80 -0.20
N TRP A 119 3.75 -0.51 1.09
CA TRP A 119 3.80 -1.53 2.14
C TRP A 119 2.57 -2.46 2.14
N GLU A 120 1.40 -1.99 1.71
CA GLU A 120 0.22 -2.86 1.51
C GLU A 120 0.47 -3.95 0.45
N MET A 121 1.24 -3.64 -0.61
CA MET A 121 1.67 -4.66 -1.57
C MET A 121 2.59 -5.70 -0.92
N ALA A 122 3.51 -5.26 -0.04
CA ALA A 122 4.43 -6.15 0.66
C ALA A 122 3.72 -7.11 1.65
N VAL A 123 2.53 -6.75 2.15
CA VAL A 123 1.69 -7.62 3.00
C VAL A 123 0.58 -8.35 2.24
N GLY A 124 0.52 -8.22 0.91
CA GLY A 124 -0.44 -8.93 0.04
C GLY A 124 -1.85 -8.34 -0.01
N ASN A 125 -2.05 -7.10 0.43
CA ASN A 125 -3.36 -6.45 0.42
C ASN A 125 -3.58 -5.62 -0.85
N THR A 126 -4.08 -6.25 -1.92
CA THR A 126 -4.34 -5.58 -3.22
C THR A 126 -5.26 -4.36 -3.11
N PHE A 127 -6.29 -4.41 -2.24
CA PHE A 127 -7.20 -3.28 -2.07
C PHE A 127 -6.48 -2.08 -1.43
N GLY A 128 -5.82 -2.30 -0.28
CA GLY A 128 -5.07 -1.26 0.42
C GLY A 128 -3.96 -0.67 -0.45
N ALA A 129 -3.23 -1.54 -1.16
CA ALA A 129 -2.20 -1.16 -2.11
C ALA A 129 -2.72 -0.22 -3.18
N THR A 130 -3.82 -0.59 -3.84
CA THR A 130 -4.42 0.20 -4.91
C THR A 130 -4.97 1.53 -4.37
N ALA A 131 -5.77 1.48 -3.30
CA ALA A 131 -6.41 2.67 -2.74
C ALA A 131 -5.39 3.69 -2.21
N LEU A 132 -4.48 3.26 -1.33
CA LEU A 132 -3.53 4.17 -0.68
C LEU A 132 -2.48 4.70 -1.67
N SER A 133 -1.99 3.88 -2.59
CA SER A 133 -1.03 4.34 -3.60
C SER A 133 -1.66 5.32 -4.58
N SER A 134 -2.87 5.03 -5.07
CA SER A 134 -3.57 5.93 -5.99
C SER A 134 -3.95 7.25 -5.33
N TYR A 135 -4.49 7.26 -4.10
CA TYR A 135 -4.76 8.52 -3.41
C TYR A 135 -3.49 9.28 -2.99
N GLY A 136 -2.38 8.57 -2.73
CA GLY A 136 -1.05 9.20 -2.67
C GLY A 136 -0.66 9.91 -3.97
N GLY A 137 -0.87 9.25 -5.10
CA GLY A 137 -0.71 9.85 -6.43
C GLY A 137 -1.63 11.04 -6.68
N PHE A 138 -2.91 10.96 -6.28
CA PHE A 138 -3.87 12.07 -6.33
C PHE A 138 -3.33 13.29 -5.59
N TRP A 139 -2.90 13.14 -4.34
CA TRP A 139 -2.44 14.26 -3.53
C TRP A 139 -1.15 14.89 -4.08
N ILE A 140 -0.22 14.09 -4.60
CA ILE A 140 0.97 14.60 -5.30
C ILE A 140 0.56 15.39 -6.56
N ALA A 141 -0.34 14.85 -7.39
CA ALA A 141 -0.81 15.52 -8.60
C ALA A 141 -1.58 16.82 -8.27
N TYR A 142 -2.46 16.79 -7.28
CA TYR A 142 -3.22 17.95 -6.84
C TYR A 142 -2.32 19.03 -6.20
N GLY A 143 -1.29 18.62 -5.44
CA GLY A 143 -0.26 19.52 -4.94
C GLY A 143 0.53 20.21 -6.05
N LEU A 144 0.81 19.52 -7.17
CA LEU A 144 1.44 20.11 -8.37
C LEU A 144 0.50 21.13 -9.03
N LEU A 145 -0.79 20.78 -9.22
CA LEU A 145 -1.80 21.69 -9.80
C LEU A 145 -1.99 22.97 -8.98
N LEU A 146 -1.94 22.88 -7.65
CA LEU A 146 -2.06 24.02 -6.74
C LEU A 146 -0.79 24.88 -6.60
N THR A 147 0.39 24.36 -6.98
CA THR A 147 1.66 25.05 -6.75
C THR A 147 1.90 26.13 -7.82
N PRO A 148 1.93 27.43 -7.45
CA PRO A 148 1.96 28.52 -8.44
C PRO A 148 3.15 28.48 -9.40
N THR A 149 4.32 27.99 -8.94
CA THR A 149 5.55 27.90 -9.75
C THR A 149 5.41 27.00 -10.98
N TRP A 150 4.53 25.99 -10.96
CA TRP A 150 4.28 25.14 -12.13
C TRP A 150 3.21 25.71 -13.05
N ASN A 151 2.38 26.64 -12.55
CA ASN A 151 1.36 27.41 -13.26
C ASN A 151 0.44 26.61 -14.20
N VAL A 152 0.17 25.33 -13.89
CA VAL A 152 -0.50 24.39 -14.81
C VAL A 152 -1.92 24.83 -15.16
N LEU A 153 -2.63 25.51 -14.24
CA LEU A 153 -4.01 25.96 -14.40
C LEU A 153 -4.17 27.49 -14.36
N GLY A 154 -3.07 28.24 -14.30
CA GLY A 154 -3.08 29.70 -14.21
C GLY A 154 -3.16 30.40 -15.57
N ALA A 155 -3.31 31.72 -15.56
CA ALA A 155 -3.54 32.52 -16.76
C ALA A 155 -2.40 32.46 -17.79
N ASP A 156 -1.14 32.43 -17.33
CA ASP A 156 0.05 32.22 -18.19
C ASP A 156 0.40 30.72 -18.34
N GLY A 157 -0.59 29.84 -18.18
CA GLY A 157 -0.45 28.38 -18.23
C GLY A 157 -0.52 27.81 -19.66
N PRO A 158 -0.45 26.47 -19.81
CA PRO A 158 -0.51 25.80 -21.11
C PRO A 158 -1.93 25.70 -21.71
N TYR A 159 -2.97 26.13 -20.99
CA TYR A 159 -4.36 26.07 -21.45
C TYR A 159 -4.86 27.45 -21.89
N GLU A 160 -5.59 27.49 -23.01
CA GLU A 160 -6.28 28.69 -23.46
C GLU A 160 -7.67 28.78 -22.79
N GLY A 161 -7.95 29.86 -22.06
CA GLY A 161 -9.27 30.13 -21.48
C GLY A 161 -9.43 29.66 -20.03
N ASP A 162 -10.67 29.33 -19.65
CA ASP A 162 -10.99 28.83 -18.30
C ASP A 162 -10.49 27.39 -18.13
N THR A 163 -10.00 27.05 -16.94
CA THR A 163 -9.45 25.73 -16.63
C THR A 163 -10.40 24.85 -15.81
N GLY A 164 -11.61 25.35 -15.51
CA GLY A 164 -12.67 24.65 -14.78
C GLY A 164 -13.05 23.33 -15.42
N SER A 165 -13.36 23.28 -16.72
CA SER A 165 -13.67 22.01 -17.39
C SER A 165 -12.52 20.99 -17.32
N VAL A 166 -11.27 21.44 -17.42
CA VAL A 166 -10.07 20.57 -17.33
C VAL A 166 -9.91 19.98 -15.93
N MET A 167 -10.06 20.79 -14.88
CA MET A 167 -10.06 20.33 -13.50
C MET A 167 -11.26 19.41 -13.21
N GLY A 168 -12.42 19.71 -13.80
CA GLY A 168 -13.61 18.86 -13.78
C GLY A 168 -13.35 17.46 -14.34
N PHE A 169 -12.65 17.34 -15.48
CA PHE A 169 -12.26 16.05 -16.06
C PHE A 169 -11.32 15.26 -15.13
N PHE A 170 -10.31 15.92 -14.55
CA PHE A 170 -9.40 15.30 -13.58
C PHE A 170 -10.16 14.73 -12.38
N LEU A 171 -11.04 15.52 -11.76
CA LEU A 171 -11.86 15.10 -10.61
C LEU A 171 -12.90 14.03 -10.98
N THR A 172 -13.45 14.06 -12.20
CA THR A 172 -14.37 13.03 -12.72
C THR A 172 -13.66 11.67 -12.83
N GLY A 173 -12.39 11.64 -13.23
CA GLY A 173 -11.58 10.42 -13.21
C GLY A 173 -11.40 9.85 -11.80
N TRP A 174 -11.17 10.70 -10.81
CA TRP A 174 -11.07 10.30 -9.39
C TRP A 174 -12.40 9.86 -8.79
N TRP A 175 -13.51 10.45 -9.21
CA TRP A 175 -14.86 9.97 -8.89
C TRP A 175 -15.05 8.54 -9.41
N ILE A 176 -14.86 8.30 -10.72
CA ILE A 176 -15.01 6.95 -11.32
C ILE A 176 -14.12 5.92 -10.61
N PHE A 177 -12.86 6.24 -10.34
CA PHE A 177 -11.95 5.37 -9.58
C PHE A 177 -12.48 5.07 -8.16
N THR A 178 -13.00 6.08 -7.47
CA THR A 178 -13.57 5.94 -6.12
C THR A 178 -14.85 5.11 -6.15
N THR A 179 -15.69 5.22 -7.18
CA THR A 179 -16.89 4.40 -7.37
C THR A 179 -16.54 2.91 -7.51
N LEU A 180 -15.47 2.58 -8.24
CA LEU A 180 -14.98 1.21 -8.35
C LEU A 180 -14.53 0.66 -6.99
N LEU A 181 -13.78 1.44 -6.21
CA LEU A 181 -13.36 1.03 -4.86
C LEU A 181 -14.55 0.93 -3.90
N LEU A 182 -15.53 1.83 -3.98
CA LEU A 182 -16.76 1.81 -3.19
C LEU A 182 -17.52 0.49 -3.38
N ILE A 183 -17.67 0.00 -4.62
CA ILE A 183 -18.29 -1.29 -4.92
C ILE A 183 -17.52 -2.44 -4.23
N CYS A 184 -16.18 -2.40 -4.26
CA CYS A 184 -15.34 -3.39 -3.56
C CYS A 184 -15.50 -3.35 -2.03
N THR A 185 -15.94 -2.24 -1.42
CA THR A 185 -16.18 -2.15 0.03
C THR A 185 -17.53 -2.73 0.50
N LEU A 186 -18.43 -3.15 -0.40
CA LEU A 186 -19.78 -3.66 -0.04
C LEU A 186 -19.78 -4.90 0.86
N LYS A 187 -18.68 -5.66 0.93
CA LYS A 187 -18.51 -6.81 1.85
C LYS A 187 -17.75 -6.49 3.14
N SER A 188 -17.34 -5.24 3.33
CA SER A 188 -16.50 -4.80 4.45
C SER A 188 -17.33 -4.33 5.67
N THR A 189 -16.78 -3.39 6.43
CA THR A 189 -17.42 -2.76 7.59
C THR A 189 -18.24 -1.55 7.15
N LEU A 190 -19.26 -1.18 7.92
CA LEU A 190 -20.08 0.01 7.64
C LEU A 190 -19.22 1.29 7.63
N ALA A 191 -18.25 1.40 8.54
CA ALA A 191 -17.35 2.56 8.61
C ALA A 191 -16.40 2.63 7.40
N PHE A 192 -15.93 1.49 6.89
CA PHE A 192 -15.06 1.44 5.73
C PHE A 192 -15.82 1.75 4.43
N PHE A 193 -17.03 1.20 4.28
CA PHE A 193 -17.93 1.61 3.19
C PHE A 193 -18.29 3.10 3.24
N SER A 194 -18.62 3.62 4.44
CA SER A 194 -19.00 5.03 4.61
C SER A 194 -17.87 6.00 4.22
N LEU A 195 -16.61 5.66 4.51
CA LEU A 195 -15.45 6.40 4.03
C LEU A 195 -15.48 6.58 2.51
N PHE A 196 -15.57 5.48 1.76
CA PHE A 196 -15.57 5.54 0.30
C PHE A 196 -16.84 6.18 -0.26
N PHE A 197 -17.99 5.99 0.38
CA PHE A 197 -19.26 6.60 -0.03
C PHE A 197 -19.23 8.13 0.07
N PHE A 198 -18.75 8.66 1.21
CA PHE A 198 -18.61 10.11 1.37
C PHE A 198 -17.52 10.69 0.46
N LEU A 199 -16.44 9.96 0.20
CA LEU A 199 -15.39 10.37 -0.72
C LEU A 199 -15.86 10.38 -2.18
N ASP A 200 -16.67 9.41 -2.59
CA ASP A 200 -17.26 9.34 -3.93
C ASP A 200 -18.11 10.58 -4.23
N ILE A 201 -19.01 10.91 -3.31
CA ILE A 201 -19.85 12.11 -3.40
C ILE A 201 -19.00 13.38 -3.33
N CYS A 202 -17.94 13.42 -2.52
CA CYS A 202 -17.02 14.55 -2.49
C CYS A 202 -16.38 14.81 -3.87
N PHE A 203 -15.81 13.77 -4.51
CA PHE A 203 -15.23 13.93 -5.85
C PHE A 203 -16.25 14.32 -6.92
N LEU A 204 -17.45 13.73 -6.88
CA LEU A 204 -18.54 14.11 -7.79
C LEU A 204 -18.92 15.59 -7.64
N LEU A 205 -19.06 16.08 -6.40
CA LEU A 205 -19.41 17.47 -6.12
C LEU A 205 -18.28 18.44 -6.52
N LEU A 206 -17.01 18.08 -6.30
CA LEU A 206 -15.87 18.88 -6.78
C LEU A 206 -15.80 18.93 -8.31
N ALA A 207 -16.08 17.83 -9.00
CA ALA A 207 -16.15 17.83 -10.47
C ALA A 207 -17.27 18.75 -10.96
N CYS A 208 -18.48 18.62 -10.40
CA CYS A 208 -19.61 19.50 -10.70
C CYS A 208 -19.35 20.98 -10.37
N GLU A 209 -18.62 21.27 -9.29
CA GLU A 209 -18.19 22.62 -8.91
C GLU A 209 -17.32 23.26 -9.99
N ASN A 210 -16.34 22.52 -10.51
CA ASN A 210 -15.42 23.00 -11.54
C ASN A 210 -16.12 23.17 -12.90
N TYR A 211 -17.09 22.30 -13.25
CA TYR A 211 -17.96 22.52 -14.41
C TYR A 211 -18.90 23.73 -14.22
N ALA A 212 -19.35 24.01 -12.99
CA ALA A 212 -20.16 25.19 -12.71
C ALA A 212 -19.35 26.51 -12.78
N HIS A 213 -18.06 26.47 -12.43
CA HIS A 213 -17.11 27.57 -12.65
C HIS A 213 -16.98 27.90 -14.15
N ASP A 214 -16.67 26.89 -14.96
CA ASP A 214 -16.49 26.96 -16.41
C ASP A 214 -17.72 27.54 -17.14
N LEU A 215 -18.92 27.21 -16.64
CA LEU A 215 -20.21 27.74 -17.11
C LEU A 215 -20.55 29.15 -16.55
N GLY A 216 -19.66 29.79 -15.78
CA GLY A 216 -19.87 31.10 -15.17
C GLY A 216 -20.90 31.14 -14.03
N ASN A 217 -21.33 29.98 -13.50
CA ASN A 217 -22.36 29.88 -12.48
C ASN A 217 -21.75 29.85 -11.07
N HIS A 218 -21.21 30.99 -10.64
CA HIS A 218 -20.56 31.15 -9.33
C HIS A 218 -21.46 30.80 -8.14
N SER A 219 -22.79 30.94 -8.26
CA SER A 219 -23.72 30.57 -7.19
C SER A 219 -23.83 29.05 -7.02
N ALA A 220 -23.84 28.30 -8.14
CA ALA A 220 -23.82 26.84 -8.09
C ALA A 220 -22.44 26.33 -7.67
N GLN A 221 -21.37 26.91 -8.22
CA GLN A 221 -19.99 26.62 -7.84
C GLN A 221 -19.80 26.67 -6.31
N LEU A 222 -20.07 27.81 -5.67
CA LEU A 222 -19.85 27.97 -4.23
C LEU A 222 -20.71 27.03 -3.37
N ALA A 223 -21.92 26.70 -3.82
CA ALA A 223 -22.80 25.76 -3.14
C ALA A 223 -22.24 24.32 -3.24
N LEU A 224 -21.77 23.92 -4.42
CA LEU A 224 -21.16 22.61 -4.68
C LEU A 224 -19.82 22.48 -3.94
N GLN A 225 -18.99 23.52 -3.90
CA GLN A 225 -17.72 23.54 -3.17
C GLN A 225 -17.92 23.26 -1.67
N LYS A 226 -18.89 23.95 -1.06
CA LYS A 226 -19.22 23.76 0.36
C LYS A 226 -19.84 22.39 0.61
N ALA A 227 -20.72 21.93 -0.26
CA ALA A 227 -21.26 20.56 -0.17
C ALA A 227 -20.14 19.52 -0.24
N ALA A 228 -19.20 19.65 -1.18
CA ALA A 228 -18.02 18.79 -1.28
C ALA A 228 -17.17 18.83 0.00
N GLY A 229 -16.91 20.02 0.57
CA GLY A 229 -16.18 20.16 1.83
C GLY A 229 -16.89 19.47 3.01
N LEU A 230 -18.21 19.49 3.09
CA LEU A 230 -18.96 18.71 4.09
C LEU A 230 -18.76 17.20 3.91
N PHE A 231 -18.87 16.69 2.68
CA PHE A 231 -18.63 15.27 2.39
C PHE A 231 -17.17 14.86 2.61
N GLY A 232 -16.22 15.76 2.32
CA GLY A 232 -14.80 15.60 2.65
C GLY A 232 -14.54 15.49 4.15
N PHE A 233 -15.21 16.30 4.98
CA PHE A 233 -15.14 16.13 6.44
C PHE A 233 -15.67 14.76 6.89
N LEU A 234 -16.83 14.33 6.39
CA LEU A 234 -17.41 13.03 6.72
C LEU A 234 -16.46 11.88 6.32
N ALA A 235 -15.86 11.95 5.12
CA ALA A 235 -14.84 11.02 4.67
C ALA A 235 -13.60 11.03 5.59
N ALA A 236 -13.08 12.20 5.96
CA ALA A 236 -11.91 12.32 6.85
C ALA A 236 -12.16 11.70 8.24
N PHE A 237 -13.31 11.97 8.85
CA PHE A 237 -13.67 11.37 10.14
C PHE A 237 -13.87 9.85 10.04
N MET A 238 -14.46 9.34 8.96
CA MET A 238 -14.52 7.89 8.73
C MET A 238 -13.14 7.27 8.50
N ALA A 239 -12.22 7.95 7.80
CA ALA A 239 -10.85 7.48 7.62
C ALA A 239 -10.10 7.40 8.96
N TRP A 240 -10.18 8.41 9.81
CA TRP A 240 -9.60 8.35 11.17
C TRP A 240 -10.25 7.28 12.04
N TYR A 241 -11.57 7.04 11.92
CA TYR A 241 -12.25 5.95 12.62
C TYR A 241 -11.68 4.57 12.22
N ASN A 242 -11.54 4.32 10.91
CA ASN A 242 -10.96 3.08 10.40
C ASN A 242 -9.46 2.97 10.76
N ALA A 243 -8.72 4.08 10.78
CA ALA A 243 -7.33 4.09 11.21
C ALA A 243 -7.19 3.73 12.70
N LEU A 244 -8.05 4.30 13.56
CA LEU A 244 -8.10 3.96 14.99
C LEU A 244 -8.44 2.47 15.19
N ALA A 245 -9.46 1.96 14.49
CA ALA A 245 -9.83 0.55 14.53
C ALA A 245 -8.68 -0.39 14.09
N GLY A 246 -7.87 0.02 13.11
CA GLY A 246 -6.71 -0.74 12.64
C GLY A 246 -5.42 -0.55 13.46
N LEU A 247 -5.38 0.43 14.37
CA LEU A 247 -4.25 0.74 15.24
C LEU A 247 -4.44 0.17 16.66
N GLN A 248 -5.69 0.07 17.15
CA GLN A 248 -5.98 -0.42 18.50
C GLN A 248 -5.73 -1.93 18.65
N ASP A 249 -4.91 -2.28 19.63
CA ASP A 249 -4.72 -3.66 20.09
C ASP A 249 -4.74 -3.74 21.63
N SER A 250 -4.62 -4.95 22.17
CA SER A 250 -4.63 -5.22 23.61
C SER A 250 -3.37 -4.73 24.35
N SER A 251 -2.34 -4.26 23.65
CA SER A 251 -1.12 -3.69 24.24
C SER A 251 -1.18 -2.16 24.35
N ASN A 252 -1.96 -1.50 23.49
CA ASN A 252 -1.97 -0.03 23.37
C ASN A 252 -3.31 0.65 23.73
N SER A 253 -4.40 -0.09 23.93
CA SER A 253 -5.71 0.51 24.17
C SER A 253 -6.52 -0.21 25.26
N PHE A 254 -7.21 0.58 26.10
CA PHE A 254 -8.14 0.08 27.14
C PHE A 254 -9.50 -0.40 26.58
N PHE A 255 -9.81 -0.05 25.33
CA PHE A 255 -11.03 -0.42 24.63
C PHE A 255 -10.77 -0.58 23.12
N GLN A 256 -11.67 -1.23 22.41
CA GLN A 256 -11.66 -1.29 20.94
C GLN A 256 -12.91 -0.61 20.41
N VAL A 257 -12.77 0.23 19.37
CA VAL A 257 -13.93 0.85 18.71
C VAL A 257 -14.80 -0.21 18.02
N PRO A 258 -16.14 -0.06 18.05
CA PRO A 258 -17.04 -1.08 17.50
C PRO A 258 -16.94 -1.15 15.97
N VAL A 259 -16.66 -2.35 15.45
CA VAL A 259 -16.64 -2.61 14.00
C VAL A 259 -17.97 -3.24 13.61
N ILE A 260 -18.85 -2.47 12.96
CA ILE A 260 -20.15 -2.95 12.48
C ILE A 260 -19.96 -3.54 11.08
N HIS A 261 -20.28 -4.82 10.92
CA HIS A 261 -20.27 -5.52 9.64
C HIS A 261 -21.66 -5.52 8.99
N PHE A 262 -21.72 -5.53 7.66
CA PHE A 262 -23.00 -5.65 6.95
C PHE A 262 -23.65 -7.03 7.19
N PRO A 263 -24.99 -7.14 7.23
CA PRO A 263 -25.67 -8.43 7.44
C PRO A 263 -25.27 -9.52 6.44
N TRP A 264 -24.90 -9.13 5.22
CA TRP A 264 -24.47 -10.02 4.13
C TRP A 264 -22.94 -10.20 4.02
N SER A 265 -22.13 -9.63 4.92
CA SER A 265 -20.71 -9.99 5.02
C SER A 265 -20.57 -11.40 5.61
N ASP A 266 -19.37 -11.98 5.54
CA ASP A 266 -19.10 -13.29 6.11
C ASP A 266 -19.13 -13.27 7.65
N GLU A 267 -18.61 -12.20 8.27
CA GLU A 267 -18.70 -11.98 9.72
C GLU A 267 -20.14 -11.69 10.16
N GLY A 268 -20.90 -10.92 9.36
CA GLY A 268 -22.32 -10.63 9.60
C GLY A 268 -23.24 -11.85 9.44
N ARG A 269 -22.82 -12.86 8.65
CA ARG A 269 -23.42 -14.20 8.67
C ARG A 269 -23.04 -14.95 9.95
N ALA A 270 -21.75 -15.06 10.25
CA ALA A 270 -21.26 -15.80 11.42
C ALA A 270 -21.91 -15.32 12.72
N HIS A 271 -21.96 -14.00 12.95
CA HIS A 271 -22.58 -13.42 14.14
C HIS A 271 -24.09 -13.75 14.26
N ARG A 272 -24.81 -13.85 13.13
CA ARG A 272 -26.22 -14.26 13.12
C ARG A 272 -26.39 -15.75 13.40
N HIS A 273 -25.49 -16.61 12.92
CA HIS A 273 -25.49 -18.04 13.26
C HIS A 273 -25.25 -18.26 14.76
N HIS A 274 -24.22 -17.64 15.34
CA HIS A 274 -23.93 -17.72 16.78
C HIS A 274 -25.12 -17.22 17.62
N LYS A 275 -25.78 -16.12 17.22
CA LYS A 275 -26.96 -15.62 17.92
C LYS A 275 -28.18 -16.55 17.78
N ALA A 276 -28.33 -17.24 16.65
CA ALA A 276 -29.37 -18.23 16.48
C ALA A 276 -29.14 -19.47 17.37
N GLU A 277 -27.90 -19.96 17.45
CA GLU A 277 -27.49 -21.05 18.33
C GLU A 277 -27.71 -20.70 19.81
N GLN A 278 -27.34 -19.49 20.24
CA GLN A 278 -27.59 -19.00 21.61
C GLN A 278 -29.07 -18.87 21.97
N ASN A 279 -29.95 -18.60 21.00
CA ASN A 279 -31.39 -18.52 21.23
C ASN A 279 -32.08 -19.91 21.23
N LEU A 280 -31.34 -20.97 20.90
CA LEU A 280 -31.81 -22.37 20.88
C LEU A 280 -31.33 -23.18 22.09
N ALA A 281 -30.54 -22.56 22.98
CA ALA A 281 -29.96 -23.14 24.20
C ALA A 281 -30.61 -22.57 25.47
#